data_AF-A0A0B2JCB8-F1
#
_entry.id   AF-A0A0B2JCB8-F1
#
_cell.length_a   1.000
_cell.length_b   1.000
_cell.length_c   1.000
_cell.angle_alpha   90.00
_cell.angle_beta   90.00
_cell.angle_gamma   90.00
#
_symmetry.space_group_name_H-M   'P 1'
#
loop_
_entity.id
_entity.type
_entity.pdbx_description
1 polymer ?
#
loop_
_entity_poly.entity_id
_entity_poly.type
_entity_poly.pdbx_seq_one_letter_code
_entity_poly.pdbx_strand_id
1 'polypeptide(L)'
;MDKKAYTKLGIALVIIVLLLIGGYKLYSDSLENDFNNISTVEIERVAESYTGVYHRPGCPKVKTILQPIIFDEGKTAEENNKQAKAEGYTPCKRCHPEQVK
;
A
#
# COMPACT_ATOMS: atom_id res chain seq x y z
N MET A 1 20.19 40.44 18.06
CA MET A 1 19.63 39.40 17.17
C MET A 1 18.55 40.05 16.31
N ASP A 2 18.77 40.13 14.99
CA ASP A 2 17.97 40.94 14.06
C ASP A 2 16.59 40.34 13.76
N LYS A 3 15.52 41.09 14.05
CA LYS A 3 14.12 40.72 13.75
C LYS A 3 13.92 40.25 12.30
N LYS A 4 14.66 40.83 11.35
CA LYS A 4 14.61 40.47 9.92
C LYS A 4 15.07 39.04 9.62
N ALA A 5 15.99 38.49 10.42
CA ALA A 5 16.45 37.11 10.27
C ALA A 5 15.37 36.10 10.71
N TYR A 6 14.66 36.41 11.80
CA TYR A 6 13.52 35.60 12.27
C TYR A 6 12.34 35.62 11.31
N THR A 7 12.06 36.76 10.68
CA THR A 7 10.99 36.85 9.67
C THR A 7 11.32 35.98 8.45
N LYS A 8 12.58 35.96 7.98
CA LYS A 8 13.01 35.10 6.87
C LYS A 8 12.97 33.61 7.23
N LEU A 9 13.42 33.25 8.44
CA LEU A 9 13.33 31.88 8.96
C LEU A 9 11.87 31.41 9.08
N GLY A 10 10.98 32.27 9.58
CA GLY A 10 9.55 31.98 9.69
C GLY A 10 8.89 31.73 8.33
N ILE A 11 9.18 32.58 7.33
CA ILE A 11 8.66 32.40 5.96
C ILE A 11 9.16 31.08 5.36
N ALA A 12 10.46 30.78 5.49
CA ALA A 12 11.03 29.54 5.00
C ALA A 12 10.38 28.30 5.63
N LEU A 13 10.11 28.35 6.95
CA LEU A 13 9.46 27.27 7.67
C LEU A 13 8.02 27.04 7.18
N VAL A 14 7.26 28.13 6.96
CA VAL A 14 5.90 28.06 6.41
C VAL A 14 5.90 27.42 5.02
N ILE A 15 6.86 27.78 4.16
CA ILE A 15 6.99 27.19 2.81
C ILE A 15 7.25 25.69 2.91
N ILE A 16 8.15 25.24 3.79
CA ILE A 16 8.44 23.81 3.98
C ILE A 16 7.19 23.05 4.44
N VAL A 17 6.45 23.61 5.40
CA VAL A 17 5.21 23.00 5.89
C VAL A 17 4.18 22.89 4.77
N LEU A 18 4.01 23.93 3.95
CA LEU A 18 3.10 23.90 2.80
C LEU A 18 3.50 22.84 1.76
N LEU A 19 4.80 22.69 1.48
CA LEU A 19 5.32 21.66 0.58
C LEU A 19 5.06 20.25 1.12
N LEU A 20 5.26 20.03 2.43
CA LEU A 20 4.98 18.74 3.07
C LEU A 20 3.47 18.40 3.01
N ILE A 21 2.60 19.37 3.24
CA ILE A 21 1.15 19.18 3.14
C ILE A 21 0.75 18.85 1.69
N GLY A 22 1.30 19.58 0.70
CA GLY A 22 1.05 19.31 -0.71
C GLY A 22 1.53 17.92 -1.14
N GLY A 23 2.73 17.52 -0.72
CA GLY A 23 3.28 16.18 -0.96
C GLY A 23 2.44 15.07 -0.31
N TYR A 24 1.96 15.30 0.91
CA TYR A 24 1.07 14.35 1.60
C TYR A 24 -0.26 14.16 0.86
N LYS A 25 -0.87 15.24 0.36
CA LYS A 25 -2.10 15.16 -0.45
C LYS A 25 -1.91 14.38 -1.75
N LEU A 26 -0.83 14.65 -2.50
CA LEU A 26 -0.54 13.90 -3.73
C LEU A 26 -0.32 12.41 -3.44
N TYR A 27 0.34 12.08 -2.31
CA TYR A 27 0.52 10.70 -1.87
C TYR A 27 -0.82 10.04 -1.50
N SER A 28 -1.71 10.74 -0.77
CA SER A 28 -3.03 10.20 -0.42
C SER A 28 -3.92 9.99 -1.63
N ASP A 29 -3.92 10.94 -2.58
CA ASP A 29 -4.74 10.85 -3.80
C ASP A 29 -4.25 9.70 -4.71
N SER A 30 -2.93 9.52 -4.82
CA SER A 30 -2.35 8.36 -5.51
C SER A 30 -2.78 7.05 -4.85
N LEU A 31 -2.82 7.00 -3.52
CA LEU A 31 -3.29 5.82 -2.80
C LEU A 31 -4.78 5.57 -3.06
N GLU A 32 -5.65 6.59 -2.97
CA GLU A 32 -7.08 6.47 -3.26
C GLU A 32 -7.37 5.97 -4.68
N ASN A 33 -6.63 6.47 -5.68
CA ASN A 33 -6.76 5.99 -7.06
C ASN A 33 -6.33 4.53 -7.23
N ASP A 34 -5.27 4.09 -6.54
CA ASP A 34 -4.86 2.70 -6.55
C ASP A 34 -5.90 1.79 -5.87
N PHE A 35 -6.59 2.27 -4.82
CA PHE A 35 -7.64 1.50 -4.12
C PHE A 35 -8.89 1.26 -4.97
N ASN A 36 -9.31 2.25 -5.77
CA ASN A 36 -10.49 2.13 -6.64
C ASN A 36 -10.30 1.08 -7.77
N ASN A 37 -9.06 0.68 -8.04
CA ASN A 37 -8.73 -0.22 -9.13
C ASN A 37 -8.39 -1.65 -8.68
N ILE A 38 -8.33 -1.92 -7.37
CA ILE A 38 -8.11 -3.27 -6.83
C ILE A 38 -9.45 -3.98 -6.71
N SER A 39 -9.75 -4.85 -7.67
CA SER A 39 -10.96 -5.66 -7.67
C SER A 39 -11.04 -6.55 -6.43
N THR A 40 -12.18 -6.50 -5.73
CA THR A 40 -12.46 -7.33 -4.55
C THR A 40 -12.90 -8.74 -4.89
N VAL A 41 -13.23 -8.99 -6.15
CA VAL A 41 -13.70 -10.28 -6.65
C VAL A 41 -12.58 -11.14 -7.24
N GLU A 42 -11.34 -10.63 -7.25
CA GLU A 42 -10.19 -11.43 -7.69
C GLU A 42 -10.05 -12.67 -6.82
N ILE A 43 -9.95 -13.81 -7.47
CA ILE A 43 -9.81 -15.12 -6.84
C ILE A 43 -8.34 -15.37 -6.46
N GLU A 44 -7.43 -15.04 -7.37
CA GLU A 44 -5.99 -15.21 -7.23
C GLU A 44 -5.41 -14.40 -6.06
N ARG A 45 -4.42 -14.95 -5.35
CA ARG A 45 -3.56 -14.21 -4.40
C ARG A 45 -2.10 -14.32 -4.81
N VAL A 46 -1.37 -13.22 -4.71
CA VAL A 46 0.04 -13.16 -5.05
C VAL A 46 0.85 -12.85 -3.80
N ALA A 47 1.64 -13.81 -3.34
CA ALA A 47 2.56 -13.64 -2.21
C ALA A 47 3.96 -13.23 -2.66
N GLU A 48 4.59 -12.41 -1.83
CA GLU A 48 6.01 -12.10 -1.90
C GLU A 48 6.76 -12.93 -0.87
N SER A 49 7.63 -13.82 -1.34
CA SER A 49 8.41 -14.74 -0.49
C SER A 49 9.30 -14.00 0.52
N TYR A 50 9.83 -12.83 0.16
CA TYR A 50 10.75 -12.08 1.00
C TYR A 50 10.07 -11.34 2.16
N THR A 51 8.94 -10.68 1.89
CA THR A 51 8.23 -9.90 2.92
C THR A 51 7.23 -10.75 3.70
N GLY A 52 6.87 -11.94 3.19
CA GLY A 52 5.86 -12.79 3.79
C GLY A 52 4.47 -12.15 3.71
N VAL A 53 4.23 -11.28 2.72
CA VAL A 53 2.95 -10.59 2.52
C VAL A 53 2.29 -11.10 1.25
N TYR A 54 0.98 -11.33 1.29
CA TYR A 54 0.18 -11.64 0.10
C TYR A 54 -0.76 -10.50 -0.28
N HIS A 55 -0.96 -10.38 -1.58
CA HIS A 55 -1.65 -9.29 -2.27
C HIS A 55 -2.75 -9.83 -3.17
N ARG A 56 -3.65 -8.94 -3.59
CA ARG A 56 -4.50 -9.16 -4.76
C ARG A 56 -3.75 -8.77 -6.03
N PRO A 57 -3.97 -9.43 -7.18
CA PRO A 57 -3.29 -9.15 -8.45
C PRO A 57 -3.29 -7.67 -8.85
N GLY A 58 -4.39 -6.95 -8.62
CA GLY A 58 -4.48 -5.51 -8.92
C GLY A 58 -3.57 -4.60 -8.08
N CYS A 59 -2.89 -5.12 -7.04
CA CYS A 59 -2.06 -4.28 -6.18
C CYS A 59 -0.81 -3.77 -6.92
N PRO A 60 -0.48 -2.47 -6.85
CA PRO A 60 0.73 -1.92 -7.48
C PRO A 60 2.03 -2.62 -7.06
N LYS A 61 2.07 -3.15 -5.82
CA LYS A 61 3.23 -3.89 -5.31
C LYS A 61 3.48 -5.21 -6.03
N VAL A 62 2.44 -5.85 -6.57
CA VAL A 62 2.57 -7.12 -7.30
C VAL A 62 3.54 -6.99 -8.48
N LYS A 63 3.50 -5.85 -9.19
CA LYS A 63 4.40 -5.56 -10.32
C LYS A 63 5.88 -5.46 -9.92
N THR A 64 6.16 -5.31 -8.63
CA THR A 64 7.52 -5.20 -8.09
C THR A 64 8.01 -6.48 -7.41
N ILE A 65 7.16 -7.50 -7.28
CA ILE A 65 7.53 -8.78 -6.65
C ILE A 65 8.44 -9.55 -7.62
N LEU A 66 9.67 -9.80 -7.20
CA LEU A 66 10.65 -10.52 -8.03
C LEU A 66 10.34 -12.02 -8.16
N GLN A 67 9.76 -12.62 -7.12
CA GLN A 67 9.41 -14.04 -7.07
C GLN A 67 7.99 -14.20 -6.51
N PRO A 68 6.96 -13.97 -7.36
CA PRO A 68 5.58 -14.09 -6.93
C PRO A 68 5.22 -15.57 -6.73
N ILE A 69 4.57 -15.86 -5.61
CA ILE A 69 3.91 -17.14 -5.34
C ILE A 69 2.43 -16.93 -5.58
N ILE A 70 1.86 -17.67 -6.54
CA ILE A 70 0.49 -17.48 -6.99
C ILE A 70 -0.40 -18.57 -6.40
N PHE A 71 -1.47 -18.16 -5.72
CA PHE A 71 -2.54 -19.03 -5.23
C PHE A 71 -3.76 -18.85 -6.15
N ASP A 72 -3.90 -19.74 -7.14
CA ASP A 72 -4.99 -19.70 -8.13
C ASP A 72 -5.49 -21.10 -8.53
N GLU A 73 -5.47 -22.07 -7.62
CA GLU A 73 -5.76 -23.48 -7.91
C GLU A 73 -7.26 -23.79 -8.13
N GLY A 74 -8.00 -22.92 -8.83
CA GLY A 74 -9.45 -23.06 -9.05
C GLY A 74 -10.30 -22.96 -7.78
N LYS A 75 -9.69 -22.51 -6.68
CA LYS A 75 -10.30 -22.30 -5.37
C LYS A 75 -11.03 -20.96 -5.34
N THR A 76 -11.91 -20.75 -4.38
CA THR A 76 -12.51 -19.43 -4.15
C THR A 76 -11.51 -18.44 -3.56
N ALA A 77 -11.83 -17.15 -3.67
CA ALA A 77 -11.07 -16.06 -3.03
C ALA A 77 -10.81 -16.30 -1.52
N GLU A 78 -11.77 -16.89 -0.80
CA GLU A 78 -11.65 -17.19 0.62
C GLU A 78 -10.67 -18.35 0.88
N GLU A 79 -10.73 -19.39 0.06
CA GLU A 79 -9.83 -20.55 0.17
C GLU A 79 -8.39 -20.17 -0.14
N ASN A 80 -8.14 -19.34 -1.17
CA ASN A 80 -6.80 -18.84 -1.46
C ASN A 80 -6.26 -17.95 -0.32
N ASN A 81 -7.12 -17.14 0.32
CA ASN A 81 -6.73 -16.39 1.53
C ASN A 81 -6.36 -17.33 2.69
N LYS A 82 -7.14 -18.41 2.90
CA LYS A 82 -6.88 -19.41 3.94
C LYS A 82 -5.57 -20.14 3.68
N GLN A 83 -5.30 -20.51 2.43
CA GLN A 83 -4.06 -21.15 2.04
C GLN A 83 -2.85 -20.25 2.28
N ALA A 84 -2.87 -19.01 1.79
CA ALA A 84 -1.78 -18.06 2.01
C ALA A 84 -1.48 -17.87 3.51
N LYS A 85 -2.52 -17.78 4.34
CA LYS A 85 -2.37 -17.72 5.80
C LYS A 85 -1.81 -19.00 6.41
N ALA A 86 -2.27 -20.16 5.96
CA ALA A 86 -1.78 -21.46 6.42
C ALA A 86 -0.30 -21.67 6.08
N GLU A 87 0.16 -21.10 4.97
CA GLU A 87 1.55 -21.10 4.54
C GLU A 87 2.40 -20.00 5.22
N GLY A 88 1.82 -19.23 6.15
CA GLY A 88 2.53 -18.23 6.95
C GLY A 88 2.58 -16.83 6.35
N TYR A 89 1.88 -16.57 5.24
CA TYR A 89 1.79 -15.25 4.66
C TYR A 89 0.77 -14.37 5.38
N THR A 90 1.10 -13.11 5.51
CA THR A 90 0.26 -12.08 6.14
C THR A 90 -0.50 -11.29 5.07
N PRO A 91 -1.77 -10.93 5.34
CA PRO A 91 -2.55 -10.14 4.40
C PRO A 91 -1.94 -8.75 4.23
N CYS A 92 -1.77 -8.32 2.99
CA CYS A 92 -1.47 -6.93 2.72
C CYS A 92 -2.59 -6.06 3.29
N LYS A 93 -2.26 -5.16 4.23
CA LYS A 93 -3.25 -4.26 4.83
C LYS A 93 -4.02 -3.40 3.83
N ARG A 94 -3.43 -3.18 2.65
CA ARG A 94 -4.04 -2.41 1.56
C ARG A 94 -4.99 -3.26 0.71
N CYS A 95 -4.61 -4.49 0.39
CA CYS A 95 -5.42 -5.37 -0.44
C CYS A 95 -6.51 -6.10 0.34
N HIS A 96 -6.29 -6.29 1.64
CA HIS A 96 -7.12 -7.08 2.53
C HIS A 96 -7.41 -6.35 3.84
N PRO A 97 -7.96 -5.11 3.81
CA PRO A 97 -8.29 -4.38 5.04
C PRO A 97 -9.25 -5.18 5.94
N GLU A 98 -10.09 -6.04 5.36
CA GLU A 98 -11.00 -6.93 6.08
C GLU A 98 -10.30 -8.02 6.90
N GLN A 99 -9.02 -8.30 6.63
CA GLN A 99 -8.27 -9.41 7.23
C GLN A 99 -7.21 -8.98 8.25
N VAL A 100 -7.08 -7.68 8.48
CA VAL A 100 -6.17 -7.11 9.47
C VAL A 100 -7.02 -6.67 10.66
N LYS A 101 -7.43 -7.65 11.49
CA LYS A 101 -8.03 -7.41 12.81
C LYS A 101 -7.04 -7.77 13.90
#